data_AF-A0A9E6E0F7-F1
#
_entry.id   AF-A0A9E6E0F7-F1
#
_cell.length_a   1.000
_cell.length_b   1.000
_cell.length_c   1.000
_cell.angle_alpha   90.00
_cell.angle_beta   90.00
_cell.angle_gamma   90.00
#
_symmetry.space_group_name_H-M   'P 1'
#
loop_
_entity.id
_entity.type
_entity.pdbx_description
1 polymer ?
#
loop_
_entity_poly.entity_id
_entity_poly.type
_entity_poly.pdbx_seq_one_letter_code
_entity_poly.pdbx_strand_id
1 'polypeptide(L)' 'MTQVHDPYRDAKALSGLTLGKATGYQAEYDASLLQGVPRKLNRDAIELNDSLPFHGTDIWTGY' A
#
# COMPACT_ATOMS: atom_id res chain seq x y z
N MET A 1 -21.98 6.60 16.41
CA MET A 1 -20.51 6.59 16.40
C MET A 1 -20.07 5.55 15.40
N THR A 2 -19.50 5.94 14.27
CA THR A 2 -18.93 5.02 13.30
C THR A 2 -17.65 4.44 13.91
N GLN A 3 -17.56 3.12 14.03
CA GLN A 3 -16.32 2.44 14.40
C GLN A 3 -15.27 2.80 13.35
N VAL A 4 -14.19 3.47 13.76
CA VAL A 4 -13.03 3.73 12.88
C VAL A 4 -12.24 2.43 12.82
N HIS A 5 -12.44 1.66 11.76
CA HIS A 5 -11.63 0.50 11.46
C HIS A 5 -10.32 0.97 10.81
N ASP A 6 -9.20 0.78 11.50
CA ASP A 6 -7.85 1.02 10.97
C ASP A 6 -7.32 -0.28 10.35
N PRO A 7 -7.27 -0.41 9.01
CA PRO A 7 -6.83 -1.63 8.33
C PRO A 7 -5.30 -1.80 8.31
N TYR A 8 -4.55 -0.83 8.82
CA TYR A 8 -3.09 -0.80 8.74
C TYR A 8 -2.42 -1.29 10.01
N ARG A 9 -3.09 -1.14 11.17
CA ARG A 9 -2.57 -1.59 12.46
C ARG A 9 -2.34 -3.10 12.45
N ASP A 10 -1.11 -3.51 12.74
CA ASP A 10 -0.66 -4.91 12.80
C ASP A 10 -0.89 -5.72 11.52
N ALA A 11 -1.11 -5.05 10.38
CA ALA A 11 -1.32 -5.71 9.10
C ALA A 11 -0.06 -6.46 8.66
N LYS A 12 -0.10 -7.80 8.68
CA LYS A 12 1.01 -8.67 8.29
C LYS A 12 1.55 -8.36 6.89
N ALA A 13 0.69 -7.93 5.98
CA ALA A 13 1.11 -7.53 4.63
C ALA A 13 2.02 -6.30 4.59
N LEU A 14 2.06 -5.50 5.67
CA LEU A 14 2.89 -4.30 5.80
C LEU A 14 4.17 -4.55 6.61
N SER A 15 4.32 -5.70 7.28
CA SER A 15 5.42 -5.93 8.23
C SER A 15 6.81 -5.84 7.59
N GLY A 16 6.91 -6.20 6.31
CA GLY A 16 8.13 -6.18 5.51
C GLY A 16 8.47 -4.82 4.88
N LEU A 17 7.56 -3.85 4.94
CA LEU A 17 7.80 -2.53 4.33
C LEU A 17 8.83 -1.74 5.13
N THR A 18 9.59 -0.90 4.45
CA THR A 18 10.58 -0.01 5.06
C THR A 18 10.04 1.39 5.34
N LEU A 19 8.77 1.65 5.01
CA LEU A 19 8.10 2.91 5.33
C LEU A 19 8.20 3.20 6.84
N GLY A 20 8.75 4.36 7.20
CA GLY A 20 8.97 4.75 8.59
C GLY A 20 10.17 4.07 9.28
N LYS A 21 10.99 3.29 8.55
CA LYS A 21 12.23 2.68 9.05
C LYS A 21 13.46 3.35 8.44
N ALA A 22 14.62 3.20 9.09
CA ALA A 22 15.88 3.65 8.51
C ALA A 22 16.23 2.83 7.26
N THR A 23 16.58 3.52 6.17
CA THR A 23 17.03 2.91 4.91
C THR A 23 18.34 3.53 4.47
N GLY A 24 19.20 2.74 3.83
CA GLY A 24 20.42 3.27 3.21
C GLY A 24 20.10 4.12 1.98
N TYR A 25 21.00 5.04 1.65
CA TYR A 25 20.97 5.78 0.39
C TYR A 25 21.79 5.01 -0.65
N GLN A 26 21.16 4.66 -1.78
CA GLN A 26 21.84 4.02 -2.91
C GLN A 26 22.27 5.10 -3.91
N ALA A 27 23.52 5.04 -4.33
CA ALA A 27 24.07 5.95 -5.35
C ALA A 27 23.80 5.45 -6.78
N GLU A 28 23.48 4.17 -6.91
CA GLU A 28 23.21 3.50 -8.17
C GLU A 28 21.74 3.09 -8.25
N TYR A 29 21.30 2.81 -9.47
CA TYR A 29 19.96 2.31 -9.72
C TYR A 29 19.73 0.97 -9.02
N ASP A 30 18.65 0.88 -8.26
CA ASP A 30 18.22 -0.35 -7.62
C ASP A 30 16.69 -0.47 -7.63
N ALA A 31 16.16 -1.35 -8.49
CA ALA A 31 14.74 -1.61 -8.59
C ALA A 31 14.16 -2.28 -7.32
N SER A 32 15.00 -2.92 -6.50
CA SER A 32 14.55 -3.61 -5.29
C SER A 32 14.06 -2.65 -4.19
N LEU A 33 14.35 -1.36 -4.33
CA LEU A 33 13.83 -0.30 -3.46
C LEU A 33 12.31 -0.09 -3.61
N LEU A 34 11.71 -0.50 -4.73
CA LEU A 34 10.28 -0.38 -4.95
C LEU A 34 9.52 -1.38 -4.06
N GLN A 35 8.55 -0.88 -3.30
CA GLN A 35 7.75 -1.69 -2.39
C GLN A 35 6.27 -1.61 -2.72
N GLY A 36 5.68 -2.76 -3.06
CA GLY A 36 4.26 -2.87 -3.33
C GLY A 36 3.43 -2.82 -2.05
N VAL A 37 2.37 -2.01 -2.07
CA VAL A 37 1.34 -1.99 -1.02
C VAL A 37 0.04 -2.59 -1.57
N PRO A 38 -0.52 -3.65 -0.94
CA PRO A 38 -1.71 -4.30 -1.46
C PRO A 38 -2.96 -3.44 -1.24
N ARG A 39 -3.66 -3.13 -2.34
CA ARG A 39 -4.96 -2.40 -2.30
C ARG A 39 -6.04 -3.14 -1.51
N LYS A 40 -5.88 -4.46 -1.34
CA LYS A 40 -6.83 -5.32 -0.64
C LYS A 40 -7.11 -4.84 0.78
N LEU A 41 -6.10 -4.34 1.51
CA LEU A 41 -6.29 -3.83 2.88
C LEU A 41 -7.38 -2.75 2.92
N ASN A 42 -7.29 -1.78 2.02
CA ASN A 42 -8.26 -0.68 1.98
C ASN A 42 -9.58 -1.12 1.37
N ARG A 43 -9.57 -2.00 0.37
CA ARG A 43 -10.79 -2.54 -0.25
C ARG A 43 -11.63 -3.33 0.76
N ASP A 44 -10.99 -4.16 1.56
CA ASP A 44 -11.65 -4.96 2.60
C ASP A 44 -12.25 -4.04 3.69
N ALA A 45 -11.56 -2.95 4.06
CA ALA A 45 -12.02 -1.98 5.04
C ALA A 45 -13.30 -1.22 4.62
N ILE A 46 -13.56 -1.13 3.32
CA ILE A 46 -14.79 -0.55 2.74
C ILE A 46 -15.68 -1.62 2.11
N GLU A 47 -15.52 -2.88 2.53
CA GLU A 47 -16.38 -4.03 2.19
C GLU A 47 -16.50 -4.31 0.68
N LEU A 48 -15.43 -4.05 -0.07
CA LEU A 48 -15.36 -4.40 -1.49
C LEU A 48 -14.96 -5.87 -1.67
N ASN A 49 -15.60 -6.52 -2.63
CA ASN A 49 -15.30 -7.89 -3.04
C ASN A 49 -14.39 -7.92 -4.28
N ASP A 50 -14.05 -9.12 -4.76
CA ASP A 50 -13.15 -9.31 -5.91
C ASP A 50 -13.72 -8.70 -7.22
N SER A 51 -15.05 -8.61 -7.34
CA SER A 51 -15.71 -7.91 -8.43
C SER A 51 -15.89 -6.44 -8.06
N LEU A 52 -14.96 -5.60 -8.52
CA LEU A 52 -14.98 -4.19 -8.19
C LEU A 52 -16.15 -3.46 -8.89
N PRO A 53 -16.83 -2.53 -8.20
CA PRO A 53 -17.92 -1.75 -8.79
C PRO A 53 -17.43 -0.61 -9.70
N PHE A 54 -16.13 -0.58 -10.01
CA PHE A 54 -15.49 0.47 -10.79
C PHE A 54 -14.29 -0.07 -11.59
N HIS A 55 -13.94 0.68 -12.62
CA HIS A 55 -12.71 0.53 -13.40
C HIS A 55 -11.95 1.86 -13.40
N GLY A 56 -10.63 1.80 -13.50
CA GLY A 56 -9.78 2.98 -13.51
C GLY A 56 -8.31 2.62 -13.47
N THR A 57 -7.47 3.65 -13.45
CA THR A 57 -6.03 3.54 -13.34
C THR A 57 -5.48 4.65 -12.45
N ASP A 58 -4.32 4.41 -11.86
CA ASP A 58 -3.54 5.47 -11.21
C ASP A 58 -2.57 6.04 -12.26
N ILE A 59 -2.56 7.36 -12.42
CA ILE A 59 -1.65 8.06 -13.33
C ILE A 59 -0.56 8.72 -12.49
N TRP A 60 0.70 8.45 -12.82
CA TRP A 60 1.86 9.05 -12.15
C TRP A 60 2.69 9.82 -13.19
N THR A 61 3.09 11.04 -12.85
CA THR A 61 4.08 11.81 -13.60
C THR A 61 5.36 11.90 -12.76
N GLY A 62 6.38 11.14 -13.12
CA GLY A 62 7.72 11.25 -12.51
C GLY A 62 8.53 12.32 -13.24
N TYR A 63 8.97 13.35 -12.51
CA TYR A 63 9.80 14.44 -13.02
C TYR A 63 11.27 14.21 -12.73
#